data_AF-A0A0N8PZ73-F1
#
_entry.id   AF-A0A0N8PZ73-F1
#
_cell.length_a   1.000
_cell.length_b   1.000
_cell.length_c   1.000
_cell.angle_alpha   90.00
_cell.angle_beta   90.00
_cell.angle_gamma   90.00
#
_symmetry.space_group_name_H-M   'P 1'
#
loop_
_entity.id
_entity.type
_entity.pdbx_description
1 polymer ?
#
loop_
_entity_poly.entity_id
_entity_poly.type
_entity_poly.pdbx_seq_one_letter_code
_entity_poly.pdbx_strand_id
1 'polypeptide(L)'
;MSALGRALLRVDPTAPVTVNSLASLSPAELAVASLRPDLDVFVRQRAYLEFLFRRNTYRKSNKRDSLEQPLFDHPLDFALPDSPTALSPAELVLVPFNRRCTSLEWADEAAQLFLLRASQAREREGYAVSRCEMSCDGGAWVDKKGVTLAVEPEALVVRREREVLFKILAHDMTGARRFAGRRAVGNEIELEGFEVEAQQVALVASAVTVTNVKIAFVLARPGENGPLLASVASWSRAGGFHVEFPESSREQNVASSSSARYPPRPTLPPPPPSAPRSRSTTLSSTSTSSRPRPASGIVSAFATPDGGANRYRQGQDGRSVESLREERDGAGAWQFVDTLPEHPDWHPGELSRQIALLRAIAPDVPLHFVSFTLDDLALLSHRSRYASLPRLPANPPDVAPGVKHVAVERLGLEHIYRFGDRINLSAERLVLLTHAYPDLKRYAVESSKLVAARDALVVAYGRVLADLGRRESGQQASDPREPVARLVDIVLGLRDAVSDRYKRLYDADGRLIRSVAPSFSEADLGKGAYARFERALGDIVRAEERAGSIG
;
A
#
# COMPACT_ATOMS: atom_id res chain seq x y z
N MET A 1 -18.21 -22.59 -19.07
CA MET A 1 -17.72 -21.69 -18.00
C MET A 1 -18.89 -21.36 -17.07
N SER A 2 -18.75 -21.56 -15.76
CA SER A 2 -19.85 -21.35 -14.79
C SER A 2 -20.23 -19.87 -14.63
N ALA A 3 -21.43 -19.58 -14.13
CA ALA A 3 -21.86 -18.21 -13.83
C ALA A 3 -20.94 -17.52 -12.81
N LEU A 4 -20.50 -18.25 -11.78
CA LEU A 4 -19.49 -17.80 -10.82
C LEU A 4 -18.16 -17.47 -11.52
N GLY A 5 -17.68 -18.34 -12.40
CA GLY A 5 -16.43 -18.09 -13.13
C GLY A 5 -16.48 -16.81 -13.96
N ARG A 6 -17.60 -16.53 -14.63
CA ARG A 6 -17.80 -15.27 -15.37
C ARG A 6 -17.85 -14.06 -14.45
N ALA A 7 -18.54 -14.17 -13.30
CA ALA A 7 -18.62 -13.08 -12.33
C ALA A 7 -17.23 -12.76 -11.72
N LEU A 8 -16.42 -13.78 -11.44
CA LEU A 8 -15.06 -13.61 -10.92
C LEU A 8 -14.13 -12.91 -11.91
N LEU A 9 -14.20 -13.26 -13.19
CA LEU A 9 -13.38 -12.62 -14.23
C LEU A 9 -13.74 -11.15 -14.47
N ARG A 10 -14.92 -10.70 -14.01
CA ARG A 10 -15.35 -9.28 -14.06
C ARG A 10 -14.87 -8.47 -12.87
N VAL A 11 -14.47 -9.12 -11.78
CA VAL A 11 -13.90 -8.44 -10.61
C VAL A 11 -12.69 -7.67 -11.05
N ASP A 12 -12.56 -6.46 -10.53
CA ASP A 12 -11.49 -5.55 -10.88
C ASP A 12 -10.17 -5.92 -10.22
N PRO A 13 -9.18 -6.46 -10.97
CA PRO A 13 -7.89 -6.77 -10.40
C PRO A 13 -6.99 -5.53 -10.31
N THR A 14 -7.41 -4.35 -10.78
CA THR A 14 -6.63 -3.10 -10.76
C THR A 14 -7.20 -2.06 -9.81
N ALA A 15 -8.46 -2.22 -9.36
CA ALA A 15 -9.12 -1.30 -8.43
C ALA A 15 -8.24 -0.97 -7.21
N PRO A 16 -8.12 0.29 -6.78
CA PRO A 16 -7.28 0.63 -5.64
C PRO A 16 -7.79 -0.06 -4.36
N VAL A 17 -6.96 -0.93 -3.77
CA VAL A 17 -7.27 -1.60 -2.50
C VAL A 17 -6.29 -1.14 -1.43
N THR A 18 -6.83 -0.68 -0.31
CA THR A 18 -6.07 -0.31 0.87
C THR A 18 -6.50 -1.18 2.05
N VAL A 19 -5.71 -1.19 3.12
CA VAL A 19 -6.05 -1.89 4.38
C VAL A 19 -7.44 -1.51 4.89
N ASN A 20 -7.83 -0.24 4.71
CA ASN A 20 -9.10 0.30 5.19
C ASN A 20 -10.29 -0.11 4.34
N SER A 21 -10.09 -0.34 3.03
CA SER A 21 -11.18 -0.73 2.13
C SER A 21 -11.53 -2.21 2.20
N LEU A 22 -10.67 -3.06 2.81
CA LEU A 22 -10.88 -4.51 2.95
C LEU A 22 -12.22 -4.85 3.62
N ALA A 23 -12.66 -4.04 4.59
CA ALA A 23 -13.92 -4.26 5.29
C ALA A 23 -15.14 -4.13 4.37
N SER A 24 -15.09 -3.28 3.36
CA SER A 24 -16.17 -3.06 2.40
C SER A 24 -16.12 -3.97 1.17
N LEU A 25 -15.01 -4.69 0.94
CA LEU A 25 -14.85 -5.56 -0.22
C LEU A 25 -15.79 -6.77 -0.15
N SER A 26 -16.32 -7.16 -1.31
CA SER A 26 -17.02 -8.42 -1.49
C SER A 26 -16.08 -9.62 -1.33
N PRO A 27 -16.59 -10.84 -1.11
CA PRO A 27 -15.77 -12.04 -1.03
C PRO A 27 -14.91 -12.30 -2.26
N ALA A 28 -15.43 -11.98 -3.44
CA ALA A 28 -14.70 -12.12 -4.69
C ALA A 28 -13.54 -11.10 -4.77
N GLU A 29 -13.78 -9.85 -4.40
CA GLU A 29 -12.74 -8.82 -4.35
C GLU A 29 -11.68 -9.12 -3.29
N LEU A 30 -12.04 -9.67 -2.14
CA LEU A 30 -11.08 -10.12 -1.13
C LEU A 30 -10.20 -11.27 -1.64
N ALA A 31 -10.80 -12.25 -2.31
CA ALA A 31 -10.05 -13.34 -2.91
C ALA A 31 -9.07 -12.80 -3.96
N VAL A 32 -9.52 -11.95 -4.88
CA VAL A 32 -8.68 -11.34 -5.93
C VAL A 32 -7.60 -10.43 -5.33
N ALA A 33 -7.92 -9.59 -4.34
CA ALA A 33 -6.96 -8.73 -3.66
C ALA A 33 -5.84 -9.52 -2.98
N SER A 34 -6.12 -10.75 -2.52
CA SER A 34 -5.07 -11.60 -1.94
C SER A 34 -4.05 -12.12 -2.97
N LEU A 35 -4.37 -12.10 -4.26
CA LEU A 35 -3.55 -12.63 -5.36
C LEU A 35 -2.67 -11.56 -6.03
N ARG A 36 -3.07 -10.30 -5.89
CA ARG A 36 -2.55 -9.18 -6.68
C ARG A 36 -1.12 -8.83 -6.33
N PRO A 37 -0.12 -9.04 -7.21
CA PRO A 37 1.29 -8.78 -6.86
C PRO A 37 1.62 -7.30 -6.69
N ASP A 38 0.80 -6.40 -7.24
CA ASP A 38 0.94 -4.94 -7.15
C ASP A 38 0.54 -4.36 -5.79
N LEU A 39 -0.22 -5.12 -4.99
CA LEU A 39 -0.62 -4.67 -3.66
C LEU A 39 0.45 -4.99 -2.61
N ASP A 40 0.56 -4.09 -1.63
CA ASP A 40 1.39 -4.30 -0.45
C ASP A 40 1.10 -5.64 0.22
N VAL A 41 2.14 -6.36 0.64
CA VAL A 41 2.02 -7.72 1.19
C VAL A 41 1.03 -7.76 2.35
N PHE A 42 1.00 -6.73 3.20
CA PHE A 42 0.07 -6.67 4.32
C PHE A 42 -1.38 -6.55 3.86
N VAL A 43 -1.65 -5.79 2.80
CA VAL A 43 -2.99 -5.72 2.18
C VAL A 43 -3.41 -7.10 1.67
N ARG A 44 -2.50 -7.82 0.99
CA ARG A 44 -2.76 -9.16 0.44
C ARG A 44 -3.02 -10.20 1.54
N GLN A 45 -2.18 -10.20 2.56
CA GLN A 45 -2.31 -11.08 3.72
C GLN A 45 -3.62 -10.82 4.47
N ARG A 46 -3.98 -9.55 4.68
CA ARG A 46 -5.21 -9.19 5.37
C ARG A 46 -6.45 -9.49 4.54
N ALA A 47 -6.41 -9.27 3.22
CA ALA A 47 -7.48 -9.67 2.32
C ALA A 47 -7.75 -11.19 2.38
N TYR A 48 -6.68 -12.00 2.42
CA TYR A 48 -6.80 -13.45 2.59
C TYR A 48 -7.40 -13.85 3.94
N LEU A 49 -6.92 -13.26 5.05
CA LEU A 49 -7.42 -13.60 6.37
C LEU A 49 -8.87 -13.19 6.53
N GLU A 50 -9.24 -12.02 6.02
CA GLU A 50 -10.61 -11.52 5.99
C GLU A 50 -11.51 -12.44 5.16
N PHE A 51 -11.04 -12.91 4.00
CA PHE A 51 -11.76 -13.91 3.20
C PHE A 51 -12.04 -15.19 3.98
N LEU A 52 -11.02 -15.78 4.61
CA LEU A 52 -11.17 -17.00 5.42
C LEU A 52 -12.10 -16.79 6.62
N PHE A 53 -11.97 -15.65 7.30
CA PHE A 53 -12.80 -15.29 8.44
C PHE A 53 -14.28 -15.17 8.04
N ARG A 54 -14.58 -14.42 6.98
CA ARG A 54 -15.95 -14.24 6.47
C ARG A 54 -16.54 -15.55 5.98
N ARG A 55 -15.75 -16.36 5.28
CA ARG A 55 -16.15 -17.69 4.83
C ARG A 55 -16.51 -18.61 5.99
N ASN A 56 -15.69 -18.65 7.04
CA ASN A 56 -15.96 -19.45 8.24
C ASN A 56 -17.23 -18.96 8.97
N THR A 57 -17.42 -17.64 9.04
CA THR A 57 -18.61 -17.03 9.64
C THR A 57 -19.88 -17.39 8.85
N TYR A 58 -19.83 -17.24 7.52
CA TYR A 58 -20.90 -17.64 6.61
C TYR A 58 -21.26 -19.11 6.76
N ARG A 59 -20.27 -20.02 6.78
CA ARG A 59 -20.51 -21.47 6.95
C ARG A 59 -21.09 -21.89 8.31
N LYS A 60 -20.90 -21.07 9.35
CA LYS A 60 -21.50 -21.26 10.68
C LYS A 60 -22.89 -20.60 10.81
N SER A 61 -23.31 -19.82 9.83
CA SER A 61 -24.59 -19.11 9.85
C SER A 61 -25.72 -19.92 9.21
N ASN A 62 -26.96 -19.55 9.51
CA ASN A 62 -28.16 -20.12 8.86
C ASN A 62 -28.28 -19.75 7.37
N LYS A 63 -27.38 -18.90 6.85
CA LYS A 63 -27.32 -18.49 5.44
C LYS A 63 -26.50 -19.45 4.57
N ARG A 64 -25.99 -20.53 5.14
CA ARG A 64 -25.32 -21.59 4.40
C ARG A 64 -26.25 -22.07 3.27
N ASP A 65 -25.71 -22.24 2.07
CA ASP A 65 -26.44 -22.67 0.86
C ASP A 65 -27.47 -21.67 0.31
N SER A 66 -27.49 -20.41 0.81
CA SER A 66 -28.44 -19.36 0.38
C SER A 66 -28.24 -18.85 -1.05
N LEU A 67 -27.28 -19.39 -1.81
CA LEU A 67 -26.83 -18.90 -3.13
C LEU A 67 -26.36 -17.42 -3.15
N GLU A 68 -26.42 -16.69 -2.02
CA GLU A 68 -25.99 -15.29 -1.90
C GLU A 68 -24.47 -15.13 -2.08
N GLN A 69 -23.70 -16.13 -1.65
CA GLN A 69 -22.23 -16.09 -1.65
C GLN A 69 -21.62 -17.37 -2.26
N PRO A 70 -21.79 -17.59 -3.57
CA PRO A 70 -21.41 -18.85 -4.25
C PRO A 70 -19.91 -19.18 -4.13
N LEU A 71 -19.05 -18.18 -3.95
CA LEU A 71 -17.62 -18.38 -3.73
C LEU A 71 -17.29 -19.00 -2.36
N PHE A 72 -18.09 -18.70 -1.32
CA PHE A 72 -17.91 -19.29 0.01
C PHE A 72 -18.41 -20.73 0.11
N ASP A 73 -19.38 -21.09 -0.73
CA ASP A 73 -19.88 -22.46 -0.84
C ASP A 73 -18.89 -23.37 -1.60
N HIS A 74 -18.17 -22.84 -2.59
CA HIS A 74 -17.18 -23.59 -3.38
C HIS A 74 -16.11 -24.25 -2.50
N PRO A 75 -15.85 -25.58 -2.57
CA PRO A 75 -14.89 -26.27 -1.71
C PRO A 75 -13.47 -25.70 -1.80
N LEU A 76 -12.69 -25.81 -0.70
CA LEU A 76 -11.27 -25.45 -0.64
C LEU A 76 -10.35 -26.68 -0.66
N ASP A 77 -10.90 -27.88 -0.68
CA ASP A 77 -10.19 -29.16 -0.62
C ASP A 77 -10.29 -29.92 -1.94
N PHE A 78 -10.49 -29.19 -3.03
CA PHE A 78 -10.51 -29.74 -4.38
C PHE A 78 -9.14 -30.30 -4.77
N ALA A 79 -9.15 -31.26 -5.70
CA ALA A 79 -7.93 -31.87 -6.22
C ALA A 79 -7.13 -30.87 -7.04
N LEU A 80 -5.81 -30.84 -6.84
CA LEU A 80 -4.90 -30.01 -7.62
C LEU A 80 -4.37 -30.84 -8.79
N PRO A 81 -4.65 -30.47 -10.05
CA PRO A 81 -4.08 -31.11 -11.22
C PRO A 81 -2.59 -30.78 -11.37
N ASP A 82 -1.88 -31.52 -12.22
CA ASP A 82 -0.45 -31.28 -12.50
C ASP A 82 -0.17 -29.89 -13.11
N SER A 83 -1.19 -29.27 -13.74
CA SER A 83 -1.10 -27.92 -14.31
C SER A 83 -2.30 -27.06 -13.91
N PRO A 84 -2.09 -25.78 -13.49
CA PRO A 84 -3.18 -24.87 -13.14
C PRO A 84 -4.09 -24.55 -14.33
N THR A 85 -3.67 -24.82 -15.57
CA THR A 85 -4.47 -24.57 -16.78
C THR A 85 -5.81 -25.31 -16.80
N ALA A 86 -5.88 -26.49 -16.17
CA ALA A 86 -7.07 -27.32 -16.07
C ALA A 86 -8.11 -26.79 -15.06
N LEU A 87 -7.72 -25.83 -14.20
CA LEU A 87 -8.61 -25.26 -13.19
C LEU A 87 -9.58 -24.24 -13.78
N SER A 88 -10.79 -24.22 -13.22
CA SER A 88 -11.78 -23.17 -13.47
C SER A 88 -11.35 -21.84 -12.84
N PRO A 89 -11.92 -20.68 -13.26
CA PRO A 89 -11.59 -19.39 -12.64
C PRO A 89 -11.86 -19.34 -11.12
N ALA A 90 -12.89 -20.05 -10.65
CA ALA A 90 -13.19 -20.15 -9.23
C ALA A 90 -12.15 -21.00 -8.48
N GLU A 91 -11.67 -22.08 -9.06
CA GLU A 91 -10.60 -22.88 -8.44
C GLU A 91 -9.28 -22.13 -8.46
N LEU A 92 -8.93 -21.46 -9.57
CA LEU A 92 -7.72 -20.64 -9.68
C LEU A 92 -7.65 -19.56 -8.60
N VAL A 93 -8.74 -18.81 -8.38
CA VAL A 93 -8.76 -17.76 -7.34
C VAL A 93 -8.70 -18.34 -5.93
N LEU A 94 -9.11 -19.60 -5.75
CA LEU A 94 -9.16 -20.28 -4.47
C LEU A 94 -7.92 -21.12 -4.15
N VAL A 95 -6.99 -21.30 -5.09
CA VAL A 95 -5.75 -22.09 -4.90
C VAL A 95 -4.99 -21.71 -3.63
N PRO A 96 -4.73 -20.42 -3.32
CA PRO A 96 -3.97 -20.06 -2.12
C PRO A 96 -4.67 -20.41 -0.81
N PHE A 97 -5.98 -20.66 -0.86
CA PHE A 97 -6.81 -21.06 0.27
C PHE A 97 -6.95 -22.58 0.37
N ASN A 98 -6.45 -23.33 -0.62
CA ASN A 98 -6.54 -24.78 -0.65
C ASN A 98 -5.45 -25.42 0.23
N ARG A 99 -5.88 -26.23 1.22
CA ARG A 99 -4.97 -26.88 2.17
C ARG A 99 -4.03 -27.90 1.52
N ARG A 100 -4.36 -28.40 0.34
CA ARG A 100 -3.53 -29.33 -0.44
C ARG A 100 -2.44 -28.61 -1.23
N CYS A 101 -2.53 -27.29 -1.37
CA CYS A 101 -1.51 -26.48 -2.04
C CYS A 101 -0.40 -26.14 -1.04
N THR A 102 0.67 -26.92 -1.03
CA THR A 102 1.85 -26.67 -0.17
C THR A 102 2.97 -25.91 -0.89
N SER A 103 2.91 -25.81 -2.23
CA SER A 103 3.87 -25.06 -3.03
C SER A 103 3.42 -23.61 -3.21
N LEU A 104 4.28 -22.67 -2.82
CA LEU A 104 4.06 -21.24 -3.02
C LEU A 104 4.13 -20.89 -4.52
N GLU A 105 5.11 -21.45 -5.23
CA GLU A 105 5.29 -21.23 -6.67
C GLU A 105 4.05 -21.64 -7.46
N TRP A 106 3.45 -22.77 -7.11
CA TRP A 106 2.24 -23.26 -7.77
C TRP A 106 1.02 -22.36 -7.50
N ALA A 107 0.92 -21.81 -6.29
CA ALA A 107 -0.12 -20.85 -5.94
C ALA A 107 0.04 -19.52 -6.70
N ASP A 108 1.29 -19.06 -6.87
CA ASP A 108 1.61 -17.86 -7.65
C ASP A 108 1.34 -18.06 -9.14
N GLU A 109 1.67 -19.22 -9.71
CA GLU A 109 1.34 -19.56 -11.10
C GLU A 109 -0.18 -19.56 -11.35
N ALA A 110 -0.96 -20.16 -10.43
CA ALA A 110 -2.41 -20.16 -10.50
C ALA A 110 -3.00 -18.74 -10.38
N ALA A 111 -2.43 -17.92 -9.50
CA ALA A 111 -2.81 -16.52 -9.32
C ALA A 111 -2.55 -15.70 -10.60
N GLN A 112 -1.36 -15.82 -11.18
CA GLN A 112 -1.01 -15.14 -12.43
C GLN A 112 -1.93 -15.57 -13.58
N LEU A 113 -2.23 -16.87 -13.69
CA LEU A 113 -3.13 -17.38 -14.72
C LEU A 113 -4.56 -16.83 -14.54
N PHE A 114 -5.04 -16.69 -13.30
CA PHE A 114 -6.33 -16.05 -13.03
C PHE A 114 -6.34 -14.58 -13.49
N LEU A 115 -5.32 -13.81 -13.08
CA LEU A 115 -5.22 -12.39 -13.41
C LEU A 115 -5.12 -12.16 -14.93
N LEU A 116 -4.37 -13.01 -15.64
CA LEU A 116 -4.30 -12.99 -17.10
C LEU A 116 -5.66 -13.29 -17.75
N ARG A 117 -6.40 -14.30 -17.25
CA ARG A 117 -7.74 -14.60 -17.77
C ARG A 117 -8.71 -13.45 -17.47
N ALA A 118 -8.59 -12.78 -16.33
CA ALA A 118 -9.42 -11.63 -15.97
C ALA A 118 -9.13 -10.42 -16.87
N SER A 119 -7.85 -10.13 -17.19
CA SER A 119 -7.51 -9.06 -18.13
C SER A 119 -8.03 -9.35 -19.54
N GLN A 120 -7.87 -10.57 -20.03
CA GLN A 120 -8.41 -11.00 -21.34
C GLN A 120 -9.94 -10.94 -21.40
N ALA A 121 -10.63 -11.27 -20.30
CA ALA A 121 -12.09 -11.16 -20.23
C ALA A 121 -12.55 -9.69 -20.29
N ARG A 122 -11.80 -8.77 -19.68
CA ARG A 122 -12.06 -7.33 -19.72
C ARG A 122 -11.82 -6.72 -21.09
N GLU A 123 -10.73 -7.11 -21.76
CA GLU A 123 -10.44 -6.67 -23.14
C GLU A 123 -11.61 -6.99 -24.10
N ARG A 124 -12.31 -8.10 -23.86
CA ARG A 124 -13.50 -8.49 -24.62
C ARG A 124 -14.76 -7.69 -24.27
N GLU A 125 -14.86 -7.11 -23.08
CA GLU A 125 -15.99 -6.28 -22.63
C GLU A 125 -15.84 -4.79 -22.99
N GLY A 126 -14.62 -4.34 -23.32
CA GLY A 126 -14.32 -2.98 -23.79
C GLY A 126 -14.07 -1.95 -22.68
N TYR A 127 -13.46 -0.82 -23.04
CA TYR A 127 -13.09 0.29 -22.17
C TYR A 127 -14.25 1.30 -22.07
N ALA A 128 -14.65 1.67 -20.85
CA ALA A 128 -15.66 2.70 -20.65
C ALA A 128 -15.11 4.09 -20.99
N VAL A 129 -15.84 4.84 -21.82
CA VAL A 129 -15.47 6.18 -22.30
C VAL A 129 -16.39 7.20 -21.64
N SER A 130 -15.81 8.17 -20.92
CA SER A 130 -16.54 9.27 -20.27
C SER A 130 -16.87 10.40 -21.25
N ARG A 131 -16.03 10.60 -22.28
CA ARG A 131 -16.27 11.56 -23.37
C ARG A 131 -15.65 11.06 -24.66
N CYS A 132 -16.40 11.12 -25.75
CA CYS A 132 -15.93 10.83 -27.10
C CYS A 132 -16.18 12.06 -27.97
N GLU A 133 -15.13 12.59 -28.58
CA GLU A 133 -15.22 13.72 -29.51
C GLU A 133 -14.68 13.30 -30.86
N MET A 134 -15.43 13.57 -31.93
CA MET A 134 -15.02 13.32 -33.30
C MET A 134 -15.08 14.64 -34.07
N SER A 135 -13.96 15.03 -34.67
CA SER A 135 -13.88 16.18 -35.58
C SER A 135 -13.52 15.70 -36.98
N CYS A 136 -14.23 16.18 -37.99
CA CYS A 136 -14.03 15.83 -39.39
C CYS A 136 -14.37 17.00 -40.32
N ASP A 137 -14.03 16.85 -41.61
CA ASP A 137 -14.38 17.77 -42.70
C ASP A 137 -15.91 17.76 -42.95
N GLY A 138 -16.67 18.40 -42.06
CA GLY A 138 -18.14 18.39 -42.11
C GLY A 138 -18.83 18.68 -40.77
N GLY A 139 -18.09 18.71 -39.65
CA GLY A 139 -18.63 19.07 -38.34
C GLY A 139 -17.88 18.43 -37.17
N ALA A 140 -18.32 18.74 -35.96
CA ALA A 140 -17.84 18.12 -34.73
C ALA A 140 -19.00 17.38 -34.05
N TRP A 141 -18.74 16.15 -33.61
CA TRP A 141 -19.65 15.32 -32.85
C TRP A 141 -19.07 15.09 -31.45
N VAL A 142 -19.88 15.29 -30.42
CA VAL A 142 -19.47 15.10 -29.03
C VAL A 142 -20.51 14.25 -28.33
N ASP A 143 -20.06 13.17 -27.71
CA ASP A 143 -20.87 12.29 -26.88
C ASP A 143 -20.28 12.14 -25.49
N LYS A 144 -21.14 12.24 -24.48
CA LYS A 144 -20.76 12.34 -23.06
C LYS A 144 -21.29 11.18 -22.21
N LYS A 145 -22.07 10.24 -22.76
CA LYS A 145 -22.69 9.18 -21.94
C LYS A 145 -22.81 7.81 -22.64
N GLY A 146 -22.39 6.76 -21.93
CA GLY A 146 -22.74 5.37 -22.25
C GLY A 146 -21.94 4.74 -23.38
N VAL A 147 -20.77 5.31 -23.73
CA VAL A 147 -19.93 4.82 -24.81
C VAL A 147 -18.86 3.86 -24.27
N THR A 148 -18.64 2.76 -24.98
CA THR A 148 -17.58 1.78 -24.73
C THR A 148 -16.70 1.64 -25.97
N LEU A 149 -15.39 1.69 -25.78
CA LEU A 149 -14.38 1.46 -26.81
C LEU A 149 -13.89 0.02 -26.71
N ALA A 150 -14.10 -0.81 -27.71
CA ALA A 150 -13.58 -2.17 -27.77
C ALA A 150 -12.42 -2.27 -28.76
N VAL A 151 -11.45 -3.11 -28.43
CA VAL A 151 -10.32 -3.46 -29.30
C VAL A 151 -10.64 -4.79 -29.97
N GLU A 152 -10.83 -4.77 -31.29
CA GLU A 152 -10.94 -5.96 -32.13
C GLU A 152 -9.62 -6.18 -32.87
N PRO A 153 -9.31 -7.39 -33.39
CA PRO A 153 -7.99 -7.72 -33.95
C PRO A 153 -7.41 -6.73 -34.98
N GLU A 154 -8.27 -6.04 -35.75
CA GLU A 154 -7.87 -5.08 -36.78
C GLU A 154 -8.66 -3.77 -36.71
N ALA A 155 -9.26 -3.45 -35.57
CA ALA A 155 -10.10 -2.26 -35.46
C ALA A 155 -10.35 -1.78 -34.04
N LEU A 156 -10.63 -0.48 -33.93
CA LEU A 156 -11.32 0.09 -32.78
C LEU A 156 -12.81 0.18 -33.07
N VAL A 157 -13.61 -0.36 -32.15
CA VAL A 157 -15.07 -0.38 -32.27
C VAL A 157 -15.67 0.42 -31.14
N VAL A 158 -16.42 1.46 -31.50
CA VAL A 158 -17.11 2.31 -30.52
C VAL A 158 -18.56 1.88 -30.46
N ARG A 159 -19.01 1.51 -29.26
CA ARG A 159 -20.35 0.99 -29.00
C ARG A 159 -21.08 1.86 -28.00
N ARG A 160 -22.40 1.93 -28.13
CA ARG A 160 -23.30 2.37 -27.07
C ARG A 160 -24.20 1.19 -26.73
N GLU A 161 -24.11 0.71 -25.50
CA GLU A 161 -24.78 -0.52 -25.06
C GLU A 161 -24.45 -1.73 -25.95
N ARG A 162 -25.33 -2.08 -26.91
CA ARG A 162 -25.13 -3.18 -27.88
C ARG A 162 -24.99 -2.70 -29.32
N GLU A 163 -25.17 -1.41 -29.58
CA GLU A 163 -25.13 -0.83 -30.91
C GLU A 163 -23.72 -0.33 -31.23
N VAL A 164 -23.21 -0.67 -32.42
CA VAL A 164 -21.94 -0.11 -32.91
C VAL A 164 -22.23 1.26 -33.50
N LEU A 165 -21.60 2.30 -32.95
CA LEU A 165 -21.71 3.66 -33.46
C LEU A 165 -20.85 3.81 -34.72
N PHE A 166 -19.58 3.45 -34.59
CA PHE A 166 -18.61 3.52 -35.68
C PHE A 166 -17.42 2.59 -35.44
N LYS A 167 -16.70 2.30 -36.53
CA LYS A 167 -15.52 1.44 -36.55
C LYS A 167 -14.37 2.16 -37.23
N ILE A 168 -13.20 2.13 -36.59
CA ILE A 168 -11.94 2.64 -37.13
C ILE A 168 -11.08 1.43 -37.46
N LEU A 169 -10.82 1.17 -38.73
CA LEU A 169 -9.98 0.05 -39.14
C LEU A 169 -8.51 0.41 -38.95
N ALA A 170 -7.69 -0.57 -38.56
CA ALA A 170 -6.28 -0.37 -38.30
C ALA A 170 -5.52 0.17 -39.53
N HIS A 171 -5.92 -0.22 -40.74
CA HIS A 171 -5.31 0.26 -41.99
C HIS A 171 -5.73 1.69 -42.37
N ASP A 172 -6.84 2.19 -41.82
CA ASP A 172 -7.29 3.57 -42.04
C ASP A 172 -6.67 4.54 -41.03
N MET A 173 -5.96 4.05 -40.00
CA MET A 173 -5.32 4.90 -39.00
C MET A 173 -4.09 5.60 -39.56
N THR A 174 -4.03 6.91 -39.40
CA THR A 174 -2.90 7.77 -39.82
C THR A 174 -2.09 8.28 -38.64
N GLY A 175 -2.65 8.25 -37.44
CA GLY A 175 -1.95 8.62 -36.21
C GLY A 175 -2.66 8.16 -34.95
N ALA A 176 -1.91 7.96 -33.87
CA ALA A 176 -2.49 7.77 -32.55
C ALA A 176 -1.61 8.42 -31.48
N ARG A 177 -2.22 9.08 -30.49
CA ARG A 177 -1.48 9.66 -29.38
C ARG A 177 -2.21 9.54 -28.05
N ARG A 178 -1.45 9.36 -26.98
CA ARG A 178 -1.96 9.44 -25.61
C ARG A 178 -1.67 10.83 -25.07
N PHE A 179 -2.65 11.45 -24.42
CA PHE A 179 -2.47 12.74 -23.76
C PHE A 179 -2.69 12.61 -22.25
N ALA A 180 -1.73 13.11 -21.48
CA ALA A 180 -1.78 13.18 -20.03
C ALA A 180 -1.91 14.66 -19.60
N GLY A 181 -3.12 15.06 -19.20
CA GLY A 181 -3.40 16.34 -18.54
C GLY A 181 -3.68 17.56 -19.44
N ARG A 182 -4.62 18.38 -18.94
CA ARG A 182 -5.02 19.75 -19.32
C ARG A 182 -5.11 20.04 -20.83
N ARG A 183 -6.20 19.57 -21.46
CA ARG A 183 -6.77 20.29 -22.61
C ARG A 183 -7.83 21.26 -22.09
N ALA A 184 -7.52 22.55 -22.04
CA ALA A 184 -8.53 23.57 -21.76
C ALA A 184 -9.45 23.66 -22.98
N VAL A 185 -10.60 22.98 -22.91
CA VAL A 185 -11.73 23.23 -23.80
C VAL A 185 -12.85 23.77 -22.91
N GLY A 186 -12.76 25.06 -22.55
CA GLY A 186 -13.63 25.70 -21.56
C GLY A 186 -13.14 25.58 -20.10
N ASN A 187 -14.08 25.50 -19.16
CA ASN A 187 -13.83 25.52 -17.70
C ASN A 187 -13.64 24.14 -17.03
N GLU A 188 -13.59 23.03 -17.79
CA GLU A 188 -13.42 21.68 -17.23
C GLU A 188 -11.99 21.16 -17.45
N ILE A 189 -11.42 20.54 -16.40
CA ILE A 189 -10.09 19.90 -16.45
C ILE A 189 -10.30 18.44 -16.84
N GLU A 190 -9.92 18.06 -18.05
CA GLU A 190 -9.98 16.66 -18.48
C GLU A 190 -8.79 15.85 -17.99
N LEU A 191 -9.10 14.69 -17.42
CA LEU A 191 -8.17 13.63 -17.05
C LEU A 191 -7.80 12.84 -18.31
N GLU A 192 -6.58 12.30 -18.31
CA GLU A 192 -5.96 11.41 -19.29
C GLU A 192 -6.86 10.78 -20.39
N GLY A 193 -6.44 10.87 -21.65
CA GLY A 193 -7.17 10.30 -22.78
C GLY A 193 -6.32 9.84 -23.96
N PHE A 194 -7.00 9.33 -24.98
CA PHE A 194 -6.43 8.70 -26.16
C PHE A 194 -7.04 9.32 -27.42
N GLU A 195 -6.20 9.75 -28.36
CA GLU A 195 -6.63 10.39 -29.60
C GLU A 195 -6.16 9.56 -30.80
N VAL A 196 -7.03 9.40 -31.79
CA VAL A 196 -6.77 8.68 -33.04
C VAL A 196 -7.07 9.58 -34.21
N GLU A 197 -6.19 9.55 -35.20
CA GLU A 197 -6.38 10.15 -36.50
C GLU A 197 -6.54 9.03 -37.52
N ALA A 198 -7.55 9.15 -38.37
CA ALA A 198 -7.88 8.16 -39.38
C ALA A 198 -8.28 8.83 -40.69
N GLN A 199 -7.84 8.24 -41.80
CA GLN A 199 -8.18 8.69 -43.14
C GLN A 199 -9.67 8.50 -43.42
N GLN A 200 -10.25 7.40 -42.95
CA GLN A 200 -11.67 7.06 -43.13
C GLN A 200 -12.24 6.42 -41.86
N VAL A 201 -13.49 6.76 -41.53
CA VAL A 201 -14.26 6.12 -40.47
C VAL A 201 -15.66 5.83 -40.98
N ALA A 202 -16.08 4.57 -40.86
CA ALA A 202 -17.43 4.14 -41.22
C ALA A 202 -18.38 4.36 -40.05
N LEU A 203 -19.37 5.23 -40.24
CA LEU A 203 -20.47 5.44 -39.29
C LEU A 203 -21.55 4.38 -39.56
N VAL A 204 -21.69 3.42 -38.65
CA VAL A 204 -22.55 2.25 -38.86
C VAL A 204 -24.04 2.63 -38.89
N ALA A 205 -24.45 3.63 -38.09
CA ALA A 205 -25.84 4.08 -38.02
C ALA A 205 -26.31 4.87 -39.24
N SER A 206 -25.41 5.49 -40.00
CA SER A 206 -25.75 6.36 -41.15
C SER A 206 -25.27 5.83 -42.50
N ALA A 207 -24.50 4.73 -42.54
CA ALA A 207 -23.84 4.21 -43.74
C ALA A 207 -22.99 5.25 -44.48
N VAL A 208 -22.55 6.30 -43.77
CA VAL A 208 -21.69 7.36 -44.29
C VAL A 208 -20.26 7.08 -43.87
N THR A 209 -19.34 7.17 -44.82
CA THR A 209 -17.90 7.20 -44.54
C THR A 209 -17.46 8.65 -44.43
N VAL A 210 -16.80 8.97 -43.33
CA VAL A 210 -16.26 10.31 -43.07
C VAL A 210 -14.75 10.26 -43.23
N THR A 211 -14.17 11.28 -43.85
CA THR A 211 -12.72 11.37 -44.12
C THR A 211 -12.00 12.33 -43.19
N ASN A 212 -10.68 12.15 -43.05
CA ASN A 212 -9.79 13.00 -42.24
C ASN A 212 -10.31 13.21 -40.82
N VAL A 213 -10.57 12.10 -40.16
CA VAL A 213 -11.27 12.06 -38.89
C VAL A 213 -10.27 12.07 -37.76
N LYS A 214 -10.51 12.91 -36.78
CA LYS A 214 -9.75 12.98 -35.53
C LYS A 214 -10.69 12.72 -34.37
N ILE A 215 -10.43 11.67 -33.60
CA ILE A 215 -11.29 11.22 -32.51
C ILE A 215 -10.51 11.23 -31.20
N ALA A 216 -11.04 11.93 -30.20
CA ALA A 216 -10.53 11.94 -28.84
C ALA A 216 -11.46 11.14 -27.91
N PHE A 217 -10.86 10.22 -27.16
CA PHE A 217 -11.51 9.41 -26.13
C PHE A 217 -10.96 9.80 -24.76
N VAL A 218 -11.83 10.27 -23.87
CA VAL A 218 -11.54 10.37 -22.43
C VAL A 218 -12.03 9.09 -21.78
N LEU A 219 -11.11 8.33 -21.20
CA LEU A 219 -11.45 7.08 -20.54
C LEU A 219 -12.06 7.38 -19.17
N ALA A 220 -13.10 6.63 -18.79
CA ALA A 220 -13.73 6.80 -17.49
C ALA A 220 -12.81 6.41 -16.32
N ARG A 221 -11.74 5.64 -16.60
CA ARG A 221 -10.75 5.17 -15.63
C ARG A 221 -9.34 5.47 -16.18
N PRO A 222 -8.61 6.44 -15.60
CA PRO A 222 -7.23 6.72 -15.99
C PRO A 222 -6.30 5.55 -15.62
N GLY A 223 -5.24 5.32 -16.41
CA GLY A 223 -4.26 4.26 -16.17
C GLY A 223 -4.59 2.84 -16.67
N GLU A 224 -5.82 2.55 -17.13
CA GLU A 224 -6.24 1.22 -17.62
C GLU A 224 -6.16 1.06 -19.16
N ASN A 225 -5.22 1.71 -19.83
CA ASN A 225 -5.10 1.72 -21.30
C ASN A 225 -3.93 0.88 -21.86
N GLY A 226 -3.16 0.19 -21.00
CA GLY A 226 -1.98 -0.58 -21.42
C GLY A 226 -2.23 -1.54 -22.62
N PRO A 227 -3.26 -2.40 -22.58
CA PRO A 227 -3.54 -3.33 -23.68
C PRO A 227 -4.07 -2.62 -24.95
N LEU A 228 -4.89 -1.57 -24.80
CA LEU A 228 -5.32 -0.72 -25.91
C LEU A 228 -4.11 -0.12 -26.66
N LEU A 229 -3.16 0.45 -25.91
CA LEU A 229 -1.94 1.05 -26.45
C LEU A 229 -1.06 -0.02 -27.10
N ALA A 230 -0.97 -1.23 -26.53
CA ALA A 230 -0.21 -2.33 -27.10
C ALA A 230 -0.77 -2.81 -28.45
N SER A 231 -2.10 -2.91 -28.58
CA SER A 231 -2.75 -3.24 -29.85
C SER A 231 -2.52 -2.17 -30.92
N VAL A 232 -2.68 -0.89 -30.56
CA VAL A 232 -2.43 0.24 -31.49
C VAL A 232 -0.96 0.32 -31.89
N ALA A 233 -0.02 0.10 -30.97
CA ALA A 233 1.41 -0.01 -31.28
C ALA A 233 1.71 -1.19 -32.21
N SER A 234 0.99 -2.31 -32.07
CA SER A 234 1.12 -3.45 -32.97
C SER A 234 0.64 -3.11 -34.37
N TRP A 235 -0.49 -2.41 -34.51
CA TRP A 235 -0.99 -1.98 -35.81
C TRP A 235 -0.11 -0.92 -36.46
N SER A 236 0.43 0.03 -35.70
CA SER A 236 1.39 1.02 -36.21
C SER A 236 2.63 0.35 -36.80
N ARG A 237 3.17 -0.68 -36.15
CA ARG A 237 4.29 -1.47 -36.70
C ARG A 237 3.94 -2.19 -38.00
N ALA A 238 2.68 -2.57 -38.21
CA ALA A 238 2.22 -3.27 -39.40
C ALA A 238 1.80 -2.32 -40.54
N GLY A 239 1.16 -1.20 -40.22
CA GLY A 239 0.57 -0.24 -41.17
C GLY A 239 1.40 1.03 -41.40
N GLY A 240 2.43 1.28 -40.60
CA GLY A 240 3.38 2.38 -40.81
C GLY A 240 2.92 3.77 -40.37
N PHE A 241 1.91 3.88 -39.49
CA PHE A 241 1.40 5.17 -39.01
C PHE A 241 2.07 5.63 -37.70
N HIS A 242 2.09 6.95 -37.45
CA HIS A 242 2.81 7.55 -36.34
C HIS A 242 2.09 7.36 -34.99
N VAL A 243 2.85 7.06 -33.94
CA VAL A 243 2.31 6.84 -32.60
C VAL A 243 3.11 7.63 -31.55
N GLU A 244 2.43 8.52 -30.83
CA GLU A 244 3.01 9.28 -29.71
C GLU A 244 2.44 8.78 -28.39
N PHE A 245 3.15 7.87 -27.75
CA PHE A 245 2.88 7.47 -26.37
C PHE A 245 3.96 8.09 -25.48
N PRO A 246 3.67 9.16 -24.73
CA PRO A 246 4.61 9.63 -23.73
C PRO A 246 4.89 8.49 -22.76
N GLU A 247 6.15 8.04 -22.69
CA GLU A 247 6.58 7.06 -21.70
C GLU A 247 6.33 7.64 -20.31
N SER A 248 5.39 7.03 -19.59
CA SER A 248 5.34 7.17 -18.15
C SER A 248 6.70 6.68 -17.63
N SER A 249 7.50 7.61 -17.11
CA SER A 249 8.87 7.43 -16.63
C SER A 249 9.07 6.08 -15.93
N ARG A 250 9.62 5.12 -16.68
CA ARG A 250 10.14 3.86 -16.18
C ARG A 250 11.63 3.90 -16.48
N GLU A 251 12.41 4.09 -15.42
CA GLU A 251 13.79 3.63 -15.25
C GLU A 251 14.61 3.57 -16.55
N GLN A 252 15.42 4.61 -16.77
CA GLN A 252 16.62 4.50 -17.60
C GLN A 252 17.52 3.41 -17.01
N ASN A 253 17.31 2.18 -17.46
CA ASN A 253 18.34 1.18 -17.53
C ASN A 253 19.41 1.70 -18.48
N VAL A 254 20.52 2.18 -17.91
CA VAL A 254 21.77 2.36 -18.64
C VAL A 254 22.23 0.98 -19.07
N ALA A 255 21.98 0.66 -20.33
CA ALA A 255 22.65 -0.44 -21.00
C ALA A 255 24.06 0.00 -21.41
N SER A 256 25.03 -0.83 -21.02
CA SER A 256 26.15 -1.32 -21.86
C SER A 256 27.57 -0.92 -21.49
N SER A 257 28.32 -1.99 -21.19
CA SER A 257 29.74 -2.25 -21.50
C SER A 257 30.82 -1.67 -20.57
N SER A 258 31.44 -2.55 -19.78
CA SER A 258 32.85 -2.86 -20.01
C SER A 258 33.21 -4.24 -19.43
N SER A 259 33.87 -5.02 -20.28
CA SER A 259 34.53 -6.26 -19.96
C SER A 259 35.76 -5.94 -19.10
N ALA A 260 35.81 -6.44 -17.87
CA ALA A 260 37.03 -6.44 -17.07
C ALA A 260 37.09 -7.72 -16.23
N ARG A 261 37.94 -8.64 -16.70
CA ARG A 261 38.43 -9.80 -15.93
C ARG A 261 39.19 -9.31 -14.71
N TYR A 262 38.87 -9.82 -13.52
CA TYR A 262 39.77 -9.88 -12.35
C TYR A 262 39.32 -11.04 -11.41
N PRO A 263 40.19 -11.51 -10.51
CA PRO A 263 40.71 -12.89 -10.44
C PRO A 263 39.95 -13.79 -9.44
N PRO A 264 40.28 -15.10 -9.33
CA PRO A 264 39.59 -15.99 -8.40
C PRO A 264 39.86 -15.62 -6.93
N ARG A 265 38.79 -15.72 -6.13
CA ARG A 265 38.73 -15.49 -4.69
C ARG A 265 39.77 -16.34 -3.93
N PRO A 266 40.48 -15.78 -2.92
CA PRO A 266 41.18 -16.60 -1.94
C PRO A 266 40.20 -17.26 -0.99
N THR A 267 40.37 -18.57 -0.79
CA THR A 267 39.74 -19.38 0.25
C THR A 267 40.13 -18.88 1.64
N LEU A 268 39.14 -18.56 2.48
CA LEU A 268 39.34 -18.31 3.92
C LEU A 268 39.59 -19.65 4.66
N PRO A 269 40.50 -19.68 5.66
CA PRO A 269 40.75 -20.85 6.49
C PRO A 269 39.63 -21.07 7.54
N PRO A 270 39.48 -22.30 8.06
CA PRO A 270 38.43 -22.64 9.03
C PRO A 270 38.66 -21.97 10.40
N PRO A 271 37.59 -21.72 11.18
CA PRO A 271 37.71 -21.12 12.51
C PRO A 271 38.30 -22.11 13.54
N PRO A 272 39.02 -21.62 14.56
CA PRO A 272 39.57 -22.45 15.63
C PRO A 272 38.50 -22.92 16.63
N PRO A 273 38.76 -24.03 17.36
CA PRO A 273 37.77 -24.67 18.24
C PRO A 273 37.54 -23.89 19.54
N SER A 274 36.28 -23.89 19.98
CA SER A 274 35.80 -23.28 21.22
C SER A 274 36.42 -23.91 22.48
N ALA A 275 36.86 -23.08 23.42
CA ALA A 275 37.26 -23.47 24.77
C ALA A 275 36.18 -23.05 25.82
N PRO A 276 36.14 -23.68 27.00
CA PRO A 276 34.89 -24.02 27.68
C PRO A 276 34.37 -22.98 28.69
N ARG A 277 33.04 -23.01 28.84
CA ARG A 277 32.24 -22.35 29.88
C ARG A 277 32.76 -22.65 31.29
N SER A 278 33.03 -21.60 32.06
CA SER A 278 33.12 -21.69 33.51
C SER A 278 31.77 -21.31 34.13
N ARG A 279 31.15 -22.30 34.77
CA ARG A 279 30.03 -22.13 35.71
C ARG A 279 30.51 -21.33 36.91
N SER A 280 29.69 -20.40 37.38
CA SER A 280 29.67 -20.05 38.80
C SER A 280 28.22 -19.90 39.26
N THR A 281 27.85 -20.91 40.04
CA THR A 281 26.72 -20.97 40.96
C THR A 281 26.91 -19.98 42.11
N THR A 282 25.91 -19.15 42.36
CA THR A 282 25.60 -18.66 43.71
C THR A 282 24.09 -18.66 43.91
N LEU A 283 23.65 -19.52 44.84
CA LEU A 283 22.33 -19.54 45.44
C LEU A 283 22.26 -18.53 46.58
N SER A 284 21.12 -17.85 46.71
CA SER A 284 20.46 -17.33 47.94
C SER A 284 19.50 -16.21 47.51
N SER A 285 18.35 -15.95 48.09
CA SER A 285 17.39 -16.67 48.94
C SER A 285 16.17 -15.73 49.01
N THR A 286 14.99 -16.32 49.16
CA THR A 286 13.67 -15.67 49.28
C THR A 286 13.59 -14.55 50.31
N SER A 287 12.92 -13.45 49.96
CA SER A 287 12.05 -12.73 50.90
C SER A 287 10.86 -12.09 50.16
N THR A 288 9.68 -12.40 50.66
CA THR A 288 8.38 -11.82 50.38
C THR A 288 8.31 -10.37 50.89
N SER A 289 7.90 -9.44 50.05
CA SER A 289 7.16 -8.25 50.49
C SER A 289 6.35 -7.63 49.36
N SER A 290 5.13 -7.27 49.73
CA SER A 290 4.05 -6.70 48.94
C SER A 290 4.22 -5.18 48.68
N ARG A 291 3.88 -4.76 47.44
CA ARG A 291 3.53 -3.39 46.97
C ARG A 291 4.65 -2.34 46.90
N PRO A 292 4.50 -1.23 46.12
CA PRO A 292 3.57 -0.95 45.02
C PRO A 292 4.29 -0.65 43.68
N ARG A 293 3.50 -0.73 42.61
CA ARG A 293 3.77 -0.31 41.23
C ARG A 293 4.46 1.08 41.18
N PRO A 294 5.65 1.26 40.57
CA PRO A 294 6.12 2.58 40.23
C PRO A 294 5.38 3.04 38.97
N ALA A 295 4.77 4.22 39.05
CA ALA A 295 4.40 4.99 37.88
C ALA A 295 5.68 5.40 37.17
N SER A 296 6.05 4.66 36.12
CA SER A 296 7.22 4.96 35.31
C SER A 296 7.00 6.24 34.53
N GLY A 297 7.98 7.14 34.65
CA GLY A 297 7.97 8.52 34.18
C GLY A 297 7.57 8.69 32.72
N ILE A 298 6.61 9.58 32.54
CA ILE A 298 6.09 10.07 31.28
C ILE A 298 7.10 11.08 30.71
N VAL A 299 7.77 10.75 29.60
CA VAL A 299 8.34 11.79 28.74
C VAL A 299 7.27 12.14 27.72
N SER A 300 6.38 13.06 28.10
CA SER A 300 5.59 13.78 27.11
C SER A 300 6.55 14.78 26.47
N ALA A 301 6.94 14.54 25.21
CA ALA A 301 7.57 15.58 24.39
C ALA A 301 6.59 16.70 24.00
N PHE A 302 5.38 16.71 24.57
CA PHE A 302 4.33 17.70 24.28
C PHE A 302 3.67 18.14 25.60
N ALA A 303 4.33 19.04 26.32
CA ALA A 303 3.66 19.85 27.34
C ALA A 303 2.97 21.02 26.64
N THR A 304 1.66 21.13 26.81
CA THR A 304 0.86 22.32 26.50
C THR A 304 1.39 23.52 27.30
N PRO A 305 1.39 24.75 26.74
CA PRO A 305 1.70 25.92 27.52
C PRO A 305 0.49 26.30 28.35
N ASP A 306 0.56 26.18 29.67
CA ASP A 306 -0.07 27.14 30.57
C ASP A 306 0.55 27.09 31.98
N GLY A 307 0.54 28.26 32.62
CA GLY A 307 1.49 28.70 33.65
C GLY A 307 1.63 27.85 34.91
N GLY A 308 2.85 27.81 35.45
CA GLY A 308 3.14 27.31 36.79
C GLY A 308 4.63 27.03 37.01
N ALA A 309 5.33 27.98 37.61
CA ALA A 309 6.74 27.84 37.96
C ALA A 309 6.97 26.79 39.07
N ASN A 310 8.17 26.19 39.00
CA ASN A 310 8.98 25.57 40.05
C ASN A 310 8.85 24.07 40.39
N ARG A 311 10.07 23.48 40.40
CA ARG A 311 10.55 22.22 40.99
C ARG A 311 10.18 20.96 40.22
N TYR A 312 11.15 20.39 39.51
CA TYR A 312 11.69 19.05 39.77
C TYR A 312 13.02 18.88 39.01
N ARG A 313 14.14 19.10 39.72
CA ARG A 313 15.47 18.58 39.37
C ARG A 313 15.58 17.18 40.00
N GLN A 314 16.34 16.32 39.33
CA GLN A 314 16.83 14.97 39.71
C GLN A 314 15.97 13.78 39.31
N GLY A 315 16.54 12.95 38.42
CA GLY A 315 16.03 11.64 37.99
C GLY A 315 16.10 11.37 36.48
N GLN A 316 17.12 11.84 35.76
CA GLN A 316 17.38 11.49 34.35
C GLN A 316 18.72 10.77 34.22
N ASP A 317 18.74 9.48 34.51
CA ASP A 317 19.77 8.60 33.95
C ASP A 317 19.26 8.15 32.58
N GLY A 318 19.50 9.01 31.58
CA GLY A 318 19.31 8.66 30.18
C GLY A 318 20.35 7.61 29.80
N ARG A 319 19.89 6.44 29.35
CA ARG A 319 20.74 5.42 28.74
C ARG A 319 21.51 6.07 27.57
N SER A 320 22.84 5.94 27.57
CA SER A 320 23.71 6.54 26.56
C SER A 320 23.61 5.80 25.22
N VAL A 321 23.99 6.47 24.13
CA VAL A 321 24.11 5.89 22.79
C VAL A 321 25.02 4.65 22.79
N GLU A 322 26.06 4.61 23.64
CA GLU A 322 26.88 3.42 23.87
C GLU A 322 26.06 2.21 24.36
N SER A 323 25.13 2.39 25.30
CA SER A 323 24.33 1.28 25.84
C SER A 323 23.34 0.67 24.84
N LEU A 324 22.82 1.48 23.89
CA LEU A 324 22.00 1.00 22.78
C LEU A 324 22.83 0.29 21.70
N ARG A 325 24.13 0.66 21.56
CA ARG A 325 25.07 -0.02 20.66
C ARG A 325 25.54 -1.36 21.22
N GLU A 326 25.75 -1.47 22.54
CA GLU A 326 26.13 -2.72 23.20
C GLU A 326 25.00 -3.78 23.17
N GLU A 327 23.73 -3.37 23.17
CA GLU A 327 22.59 -4.29 23.03
C GLU A 327 22.41 -4.83 21.59
N ARG A 328 23.05 -4.16 20.61
CA ARG A 328 23.08 -4.57 19.20
C ARG A 328 23.92 -5.84 18.96
N ASP A 329 24.66 -6.31 19.96
CA ASP A 329 25.51 -7.50 19.92
C ASP A 329 24.74 -8.84 20.00
N GLY A 330 23.43 -8.84 19.76
CA GLY A 330 22.65 -10.06 19.44
C GLY A 330 21.72 -10.58 20.53
N ALA A 331 21.40 -9.78 21.56
CA ALA A 331 20.42 -10.14 22.58
C ALA A 331 19.04 -9.50 22.31
N GLY A 332 17.95 -10.24 22.53
CA GLY A 332 16.58 -9.69 22.50
C GLY A 332 16.01 -9.45 21.09
N ALA A 333 15.22 -8.39 20.92
CA ALA A 333 14.55 -8.07 19.66
C ALA A 333 15.53 -7.65 18.55
N TRP A 334 16.70 -7.13 18.92
CA TRP A 334 17.75 -6.67 18.00
C TRP A 334 18.31 -7.75 17.09
N GLN A 335 18.19 -9.03 17.47
CA GLN A 335 18.60 -10.14 16.60
C GLN A 335 17.73 -10.27 15.33
N PHE A 336 16.53 -9.67 15.32
CA PHE A 336 15.55 -9.76 14.24
C PHE A 336 15.54 -8.54 13.30
N VAL A 337 16.42 -7.56 13.51
CA VAL A 337 16.50 -6.35 12.68
C VAL A 337 17.76 -6.32 11.82
N ASP A 338 17.65 -5.69 10.66
CA ASP A 338 18.74 -5.48 9.72
C ASP A 338 19.40 -4.10 9.97
N THR A 339 20.47 -3.79 9.25
CA THR A 339 21.06 -2.44 9.23
C THR A 339 20.31 -1.50 8.28
N LEU A 340 19.50 -2.05 7.36
CA LEU A 340 18.70 -1.28 6.41
C LEU A 340 17.55 -0.53 7.12
N PRO A 341 17.21 0.69 6.65
CA PRO A 341 16.10 1.45 7.21
C PRO A 341 14.76 0.74 6.96
N GLU A 342 13.82 0.94 7.87
CA GLU A 342 12.43 0.54 7.71
C GLU A 342 11.79 1.27 6.52
N HIS A 343 10.82 0.61 5.89
CA HIS A 343 10.04 1.17 4.81
C HIS A 343 9.38 2.48 5.25
N PRO A 344 9.41 3.54 4.43
CA PRO A 344 8.75 4.84 4.66
C PRO A 344 7.39 4.75 5.37
N ASP A 345 6.41 4.06 4.78
CA ASP A 345 5.06 3.91 5.35
C ASP A 345 5.00 3.26 6.76
N TRP A 346 6.10 2.67 7.23
CA TRP A 346 6.24 2.01 8.52
C TRP A 346 7.34 2.62 9.39
N HIS A 347 8.00 3.68 8.92
CA HIS A 347 9.08 4.30 9.66
C HIS A 347 8.51 5.19 10.78
N PRO A 348 8.91 5.00 12.06
CA PRO A 348 8.36 5.76 13.18
C PRO A 348 8.59 7.28 13.02
N GLY A 349 9.72 7.65 12.40
CA GLY A 349 10.03 9.03 12.02
C GLY A 349 9.08 9.65 11.00
N GLU A 350 8.63 8.89 9.98
CA GLU A 350 7.67 9.40 8.99
C GLU A 350 6.30 9.60 9.65
N LEU A 351 5.85 8.59 10.40
CA LEU A 351 4.57 8.62 11.13
C LEU A 351 4.53 9.81 12.11
N SER A 352 5.63 10.04 12.84
CA SER A 352 5.75 11.16 13.78
C SER A 352 5.68 12.52 13.08
N ARG A 353 6.31 12.66 11.90
CA ARG A 353 6.26 13.91 11.11
C ARG A 353 4.86 14.19 10.57
N GLN A 354 4.17 13.18 10.05
CA GLN A 354 2.78 13.31 9.58
C GLN A 354 1.86 13.77 10.71
N ILE A 355 1.96 13.12 11.86
CA ILE A 355 1.24 13.48 13.09
C ILE A 355 1.53 14.92 13.53
N ALA A 356 2.81 15.31 13.54
CA ALA A 356 3.23 16.65 13.95
C ALA A 356 2.65 17.72 13.02
N LEU A 357 2.63 17.46 11.71
CA LEU A 357 2.04 18.36 10.73
C LEU A 357 0.53 18.49 10.93
N LEU A 358 -0.19 17.38 11.15
CA LEU A 358 -1.64 17.41 11.42
C LEU A 358 -1.99 18.20 12.68
N ARG A 359 -1.21 18.05 13.76
CA ARG A 359 -1.35 18.87 14.98
C ARG A 359 -1.05 20.34 14.72
N ALA A 360 -0.04 20.62 13.89
CA ALA A 360 0.31 21.98 13.57
C ALA A 360 -0.80 22.68 12.78
N ILE A 361 -1.46 21.96 11.87
CA ILE A 361 -2.59 22.45 11.08
C ILE A 361 -3.84 22.64 11.94
N ALA A 362 -4.19 21.65 12.77
CA ALA A 362 -5.41 21.65 13.58
C ALA A 362 -5.11 21.41 15.07
N PRO A 363 -4.61 22.43 15.79
CA PRO A 363 -4.14 22.27 17.18
C PRO A 363 -5.27 21.94 18.17
N ASP A 364 -6.49 22.41 17.90
CA ASP A 364 -7.64 22.21 18.78
C ASP A 364 -8.36 20.88 18.55
N VAL A 365 -7.98 20.13 17.51
CA VAL A 365 -8.56 18.82 17.24
C VAL A 365 -7.93 17.80 18.20
N PRO A 366 -8.73 17.10 19.02
CA PRO A 366 -8.21 16.06 19.90
C PRO A 366 -7.79 14.86 19.05
N LEU A 367 -6.49 14.77 18.81
CA LEU A 367 -5.88 13.69 18.05
C LEU A 367 -5.19 12.72 19.02
N HIS A 368 -5.31 11.42 18.77
CA HIS A 368 -4.63 10.38 19.56
C HIS A 368 -3.33 9.99 18.89
N PHE A 369 -2.27 9.75 19.67
CA PHE A 369 -0.95 9.48 19.12
C PHE A 369 -0.21 8.43 19.94
N VAL A 370 0.48 7.56 19.23
CA VAL A 370 1.43 6.63 19.82
C VAL A 370 2.75 7.37 20.00
N SER A 371 3.24 7.41 21.23
CA SER A 371 4.56 7.96 21.54
C SER A 371 5.63 6.88 21.37
N PHE A 372 6.67 7.18 20.60
CA PHE A 372 7.85 6.34 20.49
C PHE A 372 8.89 6.76 21.53
N THR A 373 9.41 5.80 22.28
CA THR A 373 10.58 5.98 23.16
C THR A 373 11.88 6.01 22.34
N LEU A 374 13.01 6.37 22.96
CA LEU A 374 14.31 6.30 22.26
C LEU A 374 14.64 4.88 21.81
N ASP A 375 14.35 3.87 22.66
CA ASP A 375 14.53 2.46 22.34
C ASP A 375 13.63 2.04 21.16
N ASP A 376 12.39 2.55 21.11
CA ASP A 376 11.48 2.31 19.98
C ASP A 376 12.01 2.90 18.68
N LEU A 377 12.48 4.15 18.72
CA LEU A 377 13.06 4.82 17.55
C LEU A 377 14.30 4.07 17.07
N ALA A 378 15.17 3.65 17.98
CA ALA A 378 16.37 2.90 17.65
C ALA A 378 16.01 1.56 16.99
N LEU A 379 15.08 0.78 17.56
CA LEU A 379 14.74 -0.55 17.06
C LEU A 379 13.86 -0.51 15.80
N LEU A 380 12.77 0.25 15.81
CA LEU A 380 11.71 0.23 14.80
C LEU A 380 12.02 1.06 13.56
N SER A 381 13.10 1.85 13.58
CA SER A 381 13.60 2.53 12.37
C SER A 381 14.38 1.60 11.45
N HIS A 382 14.63 0.35 11.88
CA HIS A 382 15.29 -0.67 11.08
C HIS A 382 14.32 -1.73 10.57
N ARG A 383 14.59 -2.20 9.35
CA ARG A 383 13.80 -3.25 8.72
C ARG A 383 13.97 -4.58 9.45
N SER A 384 12.90 -5.37 9.52
CA SER A 384 12.96 -6.77 9.97
C SER A 384 13.86 -7.62 9.04
N ARG A 385 14.82 -8.33 9.60
CA ARG A 385 15.72 -9.24 8.89
C ARG A 385 15.10 -10.63 8.79
N TYR A 386 14.53 -10.95 7.63
CA TYR A 386 13.85 -12.24 7.41
C TYR A 386 14.74 -13.45 7.76
N ALA A 387 16.01 -13.43 7.34
CA ALA A 387 16.94 -14.54 7.53
C ALA A 387 17.25 -14.86 9.01
N SER A 388 16.99 -13.93 9.94
CA SER A 388 17.19 -14.17 11.39
C SER A 388 15.89 -14.46 12.14
N LEU A 389 14.73 -14.40 11.48
CA LEU A 389 13.47 -14.77 12.09
C LEU A 389 13.38 -16.28 12.29
N PRO A 390 12.83 -16.75 13.43
CA PRO A 390 12.65 -18.18 13.64
C PRO A 390 11.61 -18.73 12.67
N ARG A 391 11.87 -19.94 12.15
CA ARG A 391 10.87 -20.66 11.37
C ARG A 391 9.78 -21.18 12.30
N LEU A 392 8.56 -20.68 12.11
CA LEU A 392 7.41 -21.11 12.91
C LEU A 392 6.88 -22.46 12.38
N PRO A 393 6.47 -23.39 13.25
CA PRO A 393 5.93 -24.67 12.81
C PRO A 393 4.61 -24.48 12.05
N ALA A 394 4.44 -25.19 10.94
CA ALA A 394 3.20 -25.14 10.14
C ALA A 394 1.98 -25.65 10.94
N ASN A 395 2.21 -26.66 11.79
CA ASN A 395 1.21 -27.26 12.69
C ASN A 395 1.68 -27.12 14.15
N PRO A 396 1.54 -25.93 14.76
CA PRO A 396 1.90 -25.74 16.16
C PRO A 396 0.93 -26.52 17.07
N PRO A 397 1.37 -26.88 18.29
CA PRO A 397 0.48 -27.50 19.28
C PRO A 397 -0.70 -26.58 19.60
N ASP A 398 -1.86 -27.17 19.89
CA ASP A 398 -3.09 -26.43 20.17
C ASP A 398 -2.92 -25.52 21.38
N VAL A 399 -2.86 -24.21 21.12
CA VAL A 399 -2.81 -23.18 22.16
C VAL A 399 -4.24 -22.89 22.62
N ALA A 400 -4.57 -23.35 23.83
CA ALA A 400 -5.82 -23.16 24.58
C ALA A 400 -6.91 -22.36 23.81
N PRO A 401 -7.90 -23.03 23.17
CA PRO A 401 -8.76 -22.45 22.13
C PRO A 401 -9.66 -21.28 22.58
N GLY A 402 -9.69 -20.92 23.87
CA GLY A 402 -10.46 -19.79 24.41
C GLY A 402 -9.68 -18.49 24.64
N VAL A 403 -8.35 -18.51 24.68
CA VAL A 403 -7.55 -17.30 24.98
C VAL A 403 -7.33 -16.50 23.70
N LYS A 404 -7.70 -15.22 23.65
CA LYS A 404 -7.44 -14.33 22.51
C LYS A 404 -6.19 -13.51 22.76
N HIS A 405 -5.31 -13.39 21.77
CA HIS A 405 -4.20 -12.41 21.80
C HIS A 405 -4.73 -11.02 21.43
N VAL A 406 -3.96 -9.98 21.76
CA VAL A 406 -4.28 -8.61 21.38
C VAL A 406 -4.18 -8.49 19.85
N ALA A 407 -5.18 -7.85 19.23
CA ALA A 407 -5.25 -7.75 17.77
C ALA A 407 -4.06 -6.96 17.19
N VAL A 408 -3.65 -5.86 17.84
CA VAL A 408 -2.55 -5.00 17.36
C VAL A 408 -1.20 -5.71 17.45
N GLU A 409 -0.97 -6.52 18.49
CA GLU A 409 0.25 -7.35 18.62
C GLU A 409 0.34 -8.39 17.51
N ARG A 410 -0.81 -8.98 17.11
CA ARG A 410 -0.89 -9.87 15.94
C ARG A 410 -0.44 -9.16 14.67
N LEU A 411 -0.92 -7.95 14.44
CA LEU A 411 -0.55 -7.15 13.28
C LEU A 411 0.94 -6.74 13.33
N GLY A 412 1.49 -6.50 14.51
CA GLY A 412 2.93 -6.31 14.71
C GLY A 412 3.74 -7.55 14.29
N LEU A 413 3.29 -8.74 14.65
CA LEU A 413 3.91 -10.00 14.25
C LEU A 413 3.81 -10.25 12.73
N GLU A 414 2.64 -10.01 12.13
CA GLU A 414 2.45 -10.08 10.67
C GLU A 414 3.39 -9.11 9.94
N HIS A 415 3.53 -7.88 10.46
CA HIS A 415 4.44 -6.88 9.91
C HIS A 415 5.91 -7.32 9.94
N ILE A 416 6.35 -8.01 11.00
CA ILE A 416 7.71 -8.57 11.11
C ILE A 416 7.94 -9.64 10.04
N TYR A 417 6.94 -10.49 9.75
CA TYR A 417 7.03 -11.56 8.75
C TYR A 417 6.65 -11.11 7.32
N ARG A 418 6.50 -9.81 7.05
CA ARG A 418 5.99 -9.31 5.76
C ARG A 418 6.82 -9.67 4.53
N PHE A 419 8.11 -9.98 4.71
CA PHE A 419 9.01 -10.42 3.62
C PHE A 419 9.30 -11.92 3.64
N GLY A 420 8.60 -12.66 4.51
CA GLY A 420 8.91 -14.03 4.83
C GLY A 420 7.77 -15.00 4.60
N ASP A 421 7.94 -16.19 5.17
CA ASP A 421 6.91 -17.22 5.20
C ASP A 421 5.62 -16.69 5.81
N ARG A 422 4.51 -17.01 5.17
CA ARG A 422 3.19 -16.68 5.65
C ARG A 422 2.93 -17.36 7.00
N ILE A 423 2.63 -16.56 8.01
CA ILE A 423 2.21 -17.07 9.32
C ILE A 423 0.72 -17.35 9.35
N ASN A 424 0.32 -18.43 10.03
CA ASN A 424 -1.08 -18.79 10.25
C ASN A 424 -1.51 -18.45 11.69
N LEU A 425 -2.82 -18.43 11.93
CA LEU A 425 -3.39 -18.06 13.23
C LEU A 425 -2.86 -18.93 14.39
N SER A 426 -2.63 -20.22 14.16
CA SER A 426 -2.12 -21.10 15.21
C SER A 426 -0.66 -20.77 15.56
N ALA A 427 0.16 -20.40 14.57
CA ALA A 427 1.54 -19.98 14.76
C ALA A 427 1.62 -18.61 15.45
N GLU A 428 0.75 -17.67 15.09
CA GLU A 428 0.60 -16.39 15.78
C GLU A 428 0.27 -16.60 17.26
N ARG A 429 -0.68 -17.50 17.57
CA ARG A 429 -1.04 -17.84 18.95
C ARG A 429 0.12 -18.46 19.71
N LEU A 430 0.90 -19.34 19.07
CA LEU A 430 2.10 -19.91 19.68
C LEU A 430 3.08 -18.82 20.11
N VAL A 431 3.36 -17.84 19.24
CA VAL A 431 4.27 -16.73 19.57
C VAL A 431 3.69 -15.82 20.64
N LEU A 432 2.45 -15.36 20.48
CA LEU A 432 1.89 -14.29 21.31
C LEU A 432 1.39 -14.78 22.68
N LEU A 433 0.91 -16.02 22.78
CA LEU A 433 0.27 -16.52 24.00
C LEU A 433 1.16 -17.44 24.84
N THR A 434 2.32 -17.86 24.32
CA THR A 434 3.23 -18.78 25.04
C THR A 434 4.60 -18.15 25.29
N HIS A 435 5.47 -18.89 25.98
CA HIS A 435 6.88 -18.52 26.20
C HIS A 435 7.83 -19.18 25.19
N ALA A 436 7.32 -19.77 24.10
CA ALA A 436 8.14 -20.47 23.11
C ALA A 436 9.10 -19.51 22.36
N TYR A 437 8.68 -18.26 22.15
CA TYR A 437 9.45 -17.25 21.41
C TYR A 437 9.41 -15.89 22.13
N PRO A 438 10.07 -15.76 23.30
CA PRO A 438 9.93 -14.58 24.15
C PRO A 438 10.43 -13.29 23.48
N ASP A 439 11.56 -13.35 22.77
CA ASP A 439 12.13 -12.20 22.08
C ASP A 439 11.30 -11.78 20.87
N LEU A 440 10.79 -12.74 20.10
CA LEU A 440 9.92 -12.46 18.96
C LEU A 440 8.57 -11.88 19.42
N LYS A 441 8.02 -12.39 20.53
CA LYS A 441 6.83 -11.82 21.15
C LYS A 441 7.08 -10.38 21.58
N ARG A 442 8.22 -10.11 22.23
CA ARG A 442 8.60 -8.75 22.62
C ARG A 442 8.72 -7.85 21.40
N TYR A 443 9.38 -8.33 20.34
CA TYR A 443 9.51 -7.57 19.10
C TYR A 443 8.14 -7.28 18.47
N ALA A 444 7.23 -8.25 18.44
CA ALA A 444 5.87 -8.06 17.95
C ALA A 444 5.07 -7.02 18.77
N VAL A 445 5.28 -6.98 20.09
CA VAL A 445 4.69 -5.95 20.96
C VAL A 445 5.24 -4.56 20.60
N GLU A 446 6.55 -4.42 20.38
CA GLU A 446 7.12 -3.12 19.98
C GLU A 446 6.65 -2.72 18.56
N SER A 447 6.68 -3.64 17.58
CA SER A 447 6.18 -3.40 16.22
C SER A 447 4.69 -3.08 16.19
N SER A 448 3.91 -3.51 17.18
CA SER A 448 2.49 -3.15 17.31
C SER A 448 2.29 -1.63 17.46
N LYS A 449 3.29 -0.89 17.95
CA LYS A 449 3.26 0.58 18.02
C LYS A 449 3.21 1.22 16.64
N LEU A 450 3.90 0.66 15.64
CA LEU A 450 3.84 1.14 14.25
C LEU A 450 2.43 0.99 13.69
N VAL A 451 1.81 -0.17 13.94
CA VAL A 451 0.42 -0.44 13.53
C VAL A 451 -0.54 0.55 14.20
N ALA A 452 -0.44 0.71 15.52
CA ALA A 452 -1.28 1.64 16.25
C ALA A 452 -1.07 3.10 15.81
N ALA A 453 0.15 3.50 15.49
CA ALA A 453 0.47 4.83 14.98
C ALA A 453 -0.16 5.07 13.59
N ARG A 454 -0.10 4.07 12.71
CA ARG A 454 -0.72 4.12 11.38
C ARG A 454 -2.25 4.19 11.46
N ASP A 455 -2.86 3.37 12.30
CA ASP A 455 -4.32 3.40 12.51
C ASP A 455 -4.76 4.75 13.10
N ALA A 456 -4.00 5.28 14.07
CA ALA A 456 -4.24 6.60 14.64
C ALA A 456 -4.11 7.71 13.60
N LEU A 457 -3.15 7.60 12.69
CA LEU A 457 -2.93 8.56 11.61
C LEU A 457 -4.10 8.60 10.62
N VAL A 458 -4.67 7.44 10.25
CA VAL A 458 -5.88 7.36 9.41
C VAL A 458 -7.04 8.13 10.05
N VAL A 459 -7.26 7.92 11.35
CA VAL A 459 -8.30 8.64 12.10
C VAL A 459 -7.99 10.13 12.17
N ALA A 460 -6.72 10.49 12.37
CA ALA A 460 -6.28 11.88 12.45
C ALA A 460 -6.56 12.64 11.14
N TYR A 461 -6.25 12.05 9.98
CA TYR A 461 -6.57 12.65 8.69
C TYR A 461 -8.07 12.97 8.56
N GLY A 462 -8.94 12.02 8.90
CA GLY A 462 -10.39 12.23 8.85
C GLY A 462 -10.86 13.37 9.77
N ARG A 463 -10.31 13.45 10.98
CA ARG A 463 -10.67 14.51 11.96
C ARG A 463 -10.19 15.89 11.52
N VAL A 464 -8.96 15.99 11.00
CA VAL A 464 -8.40 17.26 10.51
C VAL A 464 -9.15 17.74 9.27
N LEU A 465 -9.47 16.85 8.32
CA LEU A 465 -10.26 17.22 7.13
C LEU A 465 -11.67 17.69 7.50
N ALA A 466 -12.32 17.03 8.46
CA ALA A 466 -13.62 17.48 8.96
C ALA A 466 -13.53 18.87 9.62
N ASP A 467 -12.44 19.15 10.33
CA ASP A 467 -12.20 20.46 10.94
C ASP A 467 -11.96 21.55 9.88
N LEU A 468 -11.10 21.28 8.89
CA LEU A 468 -10.83 22.20 7.79
C LEU A 468 -12.10 22.50 6.98
N GLY A 469 -12.94 21.49 6.72
CA GLY A 469 -14.23 21.70 6.05
C GLY A 469 -15.19 22.59 6.84
N ARG A 470 -15.18 22.54 8.18
CA ARG A 470 -15.94 23.49 9.03
C ARG A 470 -15.39 24.90 8.96
N ARG A 471 -14.06 25.06 8.92
CA ARG A 471 -13.40 26.38 8.77
C ARG A 471 -13.70 26.99 7.41
N GLU A 472 -13.64 26.20 6.34
CA GLU A 472 -13.97 26.62 4.97
C GLU A 472 -15.43 27.05 4.82
N SER A 473 -16.34 26.35 5.50
CA SER A 473 -17.79 26.65 5.48
C SER A 473 -18.19 27.86 6.36
N GLY A 474 -17.24 28.55 6.99
CA GLY A 474 -17.48 29.85 7.61
C GLY A 474 -18.04 29.85 9.05
N GLN A 475 -17.94 28.76 9.80
CA GLN A 475 -18.40 28.73 11.21
C GLN A 475 -17.32 29.06 12.25
N GLN A 476 -16.04 29.19 11.84
CA GLN A 476 -14.92 29.35 12.78
C GLN A 476 -13.68 30.01 12.15
N ALA A 477 -13.87 30.99 11.27
CA ALA A 477 -12.74 31.73 10.69
C ALA A 477 -12.10 32.65 11.74
N SER A 478 -11.16 32.11 12.51
CA SER A 478 -10.42 32.87 13.54
C SER A 478 -9.29 33.71 12.93
N ASP A 479 -8.88 33.43 11.68
CA ASP A 479 -7.90 34.25 10.95
C ASP A 479 -8.19 34.25 9.44
N PRO A 480 -8.51 35.40 8.81
CA PRO A 480 -8.71 35.52 7.36
C PRO A 480 -7.44 35.30 6.53
N ARG A 481 -6.28 35.03 7.15
CA ARG A 481 -5.00 34.73 6.49
C ARG A 481 -4.68 33.23 6.41
N GLU A 482 -5.49 32.34 7.00
CA GLU A 482 -5.25 30.89 6.91
C GLU A 482 -5.58 30.36 5.50
N PRO A 483 -4.65 29.67 4.81
CA PRO A 483 -4.87 29.15 3.46
C PRO A 483 -5.66 27.83 3.50
N VAL A 484 -6.89 27.84 4.01
CA VAL A 484 -7.69 26.63 4.33
C VAL A 484 -7.81 25.67 3.14
N ALA A 485 -8.10 26.15 1.93
CA ALA A 485 -8.18 25.31 0.74
C ALA A 485 -6.84 24.58 0.44
N ARG A 486 -5.70 25.26 0.60
CA ARG A 486 -4.37 24.63 0.44
C ARG A 486 -4.10 23.61 1.52
N LEU A 487 -4.54 23.88 2.76
CA LEU A 487 -4.42 22.92 3.87
C LEU A 487 -5.22 21.65 3.57
N VAL A 488 -6.42 21.77 3.01
CA VAL A 488 -7.22 20.62 2.56
C VAL A 488 -6.44 19.81 1.51
N ASP A 489 -5.90 20.47 0.48
CA ASP A 489 -5.11 19.80 -0.57
C ASP A 489 -3.87 19.09 0.00
N ILE A 490 -3.17 19.72 0.94
CA ILE A 490 -2.00 19.14 1.60
C ILE A 490 -2.40 17.89 2.40
N VAL A 491 -3.46 17.98 3.20
CA VAL A 491 -3.91 16.89 4.07
C VAL A 491 -4.46 15.72 3.24
N LEU A 492 -5.20 16.00 2.15
CA LEU A 492 -5.66 15.00 1.19
C LEU A 492 -4.49 14.34 0.47
N GLY A 493 -3.53 15.13 -0.03
CA GLY A 493 -2.34 14.62 -0.70
C GLY A 493 -1.54 13.66 0.18
N LEU A 494 -1.29 14.04 1.44
CA LEU A 494 -0.60 13.16 2.40
C LEU A 494 -1.37 11.86 2.69
N ARG A 495 -2.71 11.93 2.78
CA ARG A 495 -3.57 10.77 3.03
C ARG A 495 -3.61 9.81 1.83
N ASP A 496 -3.80 10.35 0.63
CA ASP A 496 -4.21 9.58 -0.54
C ASP A 496 -3.04 9.27 -1.50
N ALA A 497 -1.98 10.07 -1.51
CA ALA A 497 -0.89 9.98 -2.47
C ALA A 497 0.46 9.74 -1.79
N VAL A 498 1.05 8.56 -2.05
CA VAL A 498 2.41 8.22 -1.62
C VAL A 498 3.42 9.25 -2.14
N SER A 499 3.29 9.66 -3.40
CA SER A 499 4.15 10.68 -4.03
C SER A 499 4.13 12.02 -3.30
N ASP A 500 2.98 12.43 -2.74
CA ASP A 500 2.89 13.68 -1.98
C ASP A 500 3.54 13.56 -0.60
N ARG A 501 3.51 12.37 0.03
CA ARG A 501 4.30 12.12 1.25
C ARG A 501 5.78 12.23 0.96
N TYR A 502 6.27 11.57 -0.09
CA TYR A 502 7.67 11.68 -0.52
C TYR A 502 8.06 13.14 -0.79
N LYS A 503 7.30 13.86 -1.60
CA LYS A 503 7.58 15.26 -1.95
C LYS A 503 7.68 16.20 -0.74
N ARG A 504 6.95 15.90 0.34
CA ARG A 504 6.76 16.80 1.48
C ARG A 504 7.55 16.42 2.72
N LEU A 505 7.84 15.14 2.89
CA LEU A 505 8.48 14.59 4.08
C LEU A 505 9.88 14.03 3.80
N TYR A 506 10.31 14.04 2.53
CA TYR A 506 11.62 13.59 2.11
C TYR A 506 12.41 14.70 1.41
N ASP A 507 13.72 14.70 1.58
CA ASP A 507 14.66 15.56 0.87
C ASP A 507 15.00 14.99 -0.53
N ALA A 508 15.87 15.71 -1.25
CA ALA A 508 16.28 15.33 -2.60
C ALA A 508 17.04 13.98 -2.65
N ASP A 509 17.63 13.56 -1.53
CA ASP A 509 18.36 12.31 -1.41
C ASP A 509 17.44 11.15 -0.96
N GLY A 510 16.13 11.41 -0.80
CA GLY A 510 15.17 10.41 -0.35
C GLY A 510 15.28 10.08 1.14
N ARG A 511 15.84 10.99 1.95
CA ARG A 511 15.85 10.88 3.42
C ARG A 511 14.74 11.70 4.05
N LEU A 512 14.31 11.33 5.26
CA LEU A 512 13.32 12.10 6.00
C LEU A 512 13.82 13.51 6.29
N ILE A 513 12.96 14.51 6.06
CA ILE A 513 13.30 15.91 6.26
C ILE A 513 13.75 16.18 7.70
N ARG A 514 14.79 17.00 7.83
CA ARG A 514 15.35 17.45 9.11
C ARG A 514 15.00 18.90 9.43
N SER A 515 14.56 19.65 8.43
CA SER A 515 14.01 21.00 8.53
C SER A 515 12.76 21.06 7.65
N VAL A 516 11.93 22.10 7.84
CA VAL A 516 10.71 22.23 7.03
C VAL A 516 11.11 22.30 5.56
N ALA A 517 10.55 21.40 4.75
CA ALA A 517 10.90 21.29 3.34
C ALA A 517 10.67 22.62 2.61
N PRO A 518 11.46 22.98 1.59
CA PRO A 518 11.20 24.16 0.77
C PRO A 518 9.81 24.16 0.11
N SER A 519 9.21 22.97 -0.04
CA SER A 519 7.85 22.76 -0.56
C SER A 519 6.74 23.12 0.43
N PHE A 520 7.09 23.45 1.68
CA PHE A 520 6.21 24.05 2.67
C PHE A 520 6.67 25.48 2.92
N SER A 521 5.86 26.47 2.51
CA SER A 521 6.07 27.87 2.89
C SER A 521 5.07 28.32 3.95
N GLU A 522 5.35 29.44 4.63
CA GLU A 522 4.35 30.11 5.49
C GLU A 522 3.07 30.45 4.71
N ALA A 523 3.17 30.66 3.38
CA ALA A 523 2.01 30.92 2.52
C ALA A 523 1.17 29.66 2.26
N ASP A 524 1.75 28.47 2.40
CA ASP A 524 1.05 27.19 2.18
C ASP A 524 0.38 26.66 3.44
N LEU A 525 1.08 26.78 4.59
CA LEU A 525 0.56 26.29 5.87
C LEU A 525 -0.13 27.37 6.71
N GLY A 526 0.16 28.64 6.44
CA GLY A 526 -0.10 29.74 7.38
C GLY A 526 1.02 29.84 8.42
N LYS A 527 1.33 31.07 8.84
CA LYS A 527 2.44 31.39 9.76
C LYS A 527 2.39 30.60 11.07
N GLY A 528 1.18 30.44 11.64
CA GLY A 528 0.98 29.71 12.90
C GLY A 528 1.27 28.21 12.78
N ALA A 529 0.72 27.54 11.75
CA ALA A 529 0.94 26.12 11.54
C ALA A 529 2.40 25.84 11.14
N TYR A 530 3.00 26.70 10.30
CA TYR A 530 4.40 26.60 9.94
C TYR A 530 5.32 26.59 11.18
N ALA A 531 5.21 27.59 12.05
CA ALA A 531 6.05 27.70 13.25
C ALA A 531 5.82 26.54 14.25
N ARG A 532 4.58 26.04 14.37
CA ARG A 532 4.27 24.85 15.20
C ARG A 532 4.92 23.60 14.64
N PHE A 533 4.85 23.40 13.31
CA PHE A 533 5.43 22.24 12.66
C PHE A 533 6.96 22.28 12.71
N GLU A 534 7.58 23.43 12.44
CA GLU A 534 9.03 23.61 12.52
C GLU A 534 9.57 23.24 13.91
N ARG A 535 8.93 23.73 14.98
CA ARG A 535 9.30 23.38 16.35
C ARG A 535 9.18 21.88 16.61
N ALA A 536 8.05 21.28 16.26
CA ALA A 536 7.81 19.86 16.46
C ALA A 536 8.79 18.99 15.66
N LEU A 537 9.15 19.42 14.45
CA LEU A 537 10.14 18.75 13.62
C LEU A 537 11.53 18.77 14.27
N GLY A 538 11.94 19.91 14.83
CA GLY A 538 13.17 20.01 15.62
C GLY A 538 13.20 19.08 16.84
N ASP A 539 12.05 18.87 17.50
CA ASP A 539 11.94 17.91 18.60
C ASP A 539 12.07 16.45 18.13
N ILE A 540 11.42 16.10 17.01
CA ILE A 540 11.50 14.77 16.40
C ILE A 540 12.95 14.45 15.99
N VAL A 541 13.59 15.37 15.27
CA VAL A 541 14.98 15.18 14.79
C VAL A 541 15.94 14.98 15.96
N ARG A 542 15.80 15.77 17.03
CA ARG A 542 16.64 15.59 18.24
C ARG A 542 16.43 14.24 18.92
N ALA A 543 15.20 13.71 18.90
CA ALA A 543 14.92 12.39 19.46
C ALA A 543 15.54 11.27 18.60
N GLU A 544 15.43 11.38 17.28
CA GLU A 544 16.03 10.43 16.33
C GLU A 544 17.56 10.44 16.39
N GLU A 545 18.17 11.63 16.52
CA GLU A 545 19.63 11.79 16.68
C GLU A 545 20.11 11.10 17.95
N ARG A 546 19.38 11.28 19.07
CA ARG A 546 19.70 10.61 20.34
C ARG A 546 19.48 9.11 20.29
N ALA A 547 18.49 8.64 19.54
CA ALA A 547 18.23 7.21 19.36
C ALA A 547 19.23 6.55 18.41
N GLY A 548 20.03 7.32 17.67
CA GLY A 548 20.89 6.79 16.61
C GLY A 548 20.10 6.22 15.43
N SER A 549 18.85 6.64 15.26
CA SER A 549 17.90 6.08 14.29
C SER A 549 17.94 6.80 12.94
N ILE A 550 19.01 7.55 12.65
CA ILE A 550 19.14 8.35 11.42
C ILE A 550 20.18 7.73 10.48
N GLY A 551 19.75 7.45 9.24
CA GLY A 551 20.58 7.03 8.10
C GLY A 551 20.31 7.86 6.85
#